data_AF-A0A348W8E3-F1
#
_entry.id   AF-A0A348W8E3-F1
#
_cell.length_a   1.000
_cell.length_b   1.000
_cell.length_c   1.000
_cell.angle_alpha   90.00
_cell.angle_beta   90.00
_cell.angle_gamma   90.00
#
_symmetry.space_group_name_H-M   'P 1'
#
loop_
_entity.id
_entity.type
_entity.pdbx_description
1 polymer ?
#
loop_
_entity_poly.entity_id
_entity_poly.type
_entity_poly.pdbx_seq_one_letter_code
_entity_poly.pdbx_strand_id
1 'polypeptide(L)'
;EFRRAFVELSDEQREVLILVGAEGFSYEDAAEMCGCAVGTIKSRTNRARKRLAELMQLNDDDELEMTDPATLAVISQFSAA
;
A
#
# COMPACT_ATOMS: atom_id res chain seq x y z
N GLU A 1 -13.65 -0.53 13.58
CA GLU A 1 -12.34 0.01 13.15
C GLU A 1 -12.15 0.05 11.63
N PHE A 2 -12.08 -1.09 10.91
CA PHE A 2 -11.89 -1.08 9.44
C PHE A 2 -12.88 -0.18 8.68
N ARG A 3 -14.20 -0.36 8.90
CA ARG A 3 -15.22 0.43 8.18
C ARG A 3 -15.05 1.94 8.39
N ARG A 4 -14.62 2.36 9.59
CA ARG A 4 -14.36 3.77 9.90
C ARG A 4 -13.12 4.27 9.16
N ALA A 5 -12.02 3.51 9.19
CA ALA A 5 -10.81 3.84 8.44
C ALA A 5 -11.05 3.86 6.92
N PHE A 6 -11.83 2.92 6.39
CA PHE A 6 -12.10 2.82 4.96
C PHE A 6 -12.91 4.01 4.41
N VAL A 7 -13.83 4.58 5.19
CA VAL A 7 -14.59 5.78 4.77
C VAL A 7 -13.77 7.08 4.85
N GLU A 8 -12.65 7.09 5.59
CA GLU A 8 -11.72 8.23 5.65
C GLU A 8 -10.75 8.30 4.45
N LEU A 9 -10.71 7.24 3.63
CA LEU A 9 -9.94 7.24 2.39
C LEU A 9 -10.56 8.19 1.36
N SER A 10 -9.75 8.72 0.45
CA SER A 10 -10.29 9.45 -0.71
C SER A 10 -11.04 8.49 -1.65
N ASP A 11 -11.90 9.03 -2.52
CA ASP A 11 -12.62 8.22 -3.51
C ASP A 11 -11.67 7.40 -4.38
N GLU A 12 -10.59 8.01 -4.87
CA GLU A 12 -9.57 7.30 -5.65
C GLU A 12 -8.88 6.18 -4.86
N GLN A 13 -8.67 6.35 -3.55
CA GLN A 13 -8.06 5.33 -2.71
C GLN A 13 -9.02 4.16 -2.45
N ARG A 14 -10.30 4.44 -2.20
CA ARG A 14 -11.31 3.40 -2.06
C ARG A 14 -11.51 2.62 -3.34
N GLU A 15 -11.63 3.32 -4.47
CA GLU A 15 -11.88 2.71 -5.78
C GLU A 15 -10.85 1.63 -6.10
N VAL A 16 -9.55 1.95 -5.96
CA VAL A 16 -8.49 0.98 -6.25
C VAL A 16 -8.44 -0.18 -5.25
N LEU A 17 -8.81 0.04 -3.98
CA LEU A 17 -8.89 -1.04 -2.99
C LEU A 17 -10.09 -1.95 -3.25
N ILE A 18 -11.20 -1.42 -3.74
CA ILE A 18 -12.35 -2.24 -4.14
C ILE A 18 -11.97 -3.06 -5.36
N LEU A 19 -11.51 -2.42 -6.44
CA LEU A 19 -11.23 -3.11 -7.71
C LEU A 19 -10.15 -4.18 -7.55
N VAL A 20 -9.00 -3.84 -6.97
CA VAL A 20 -7.88 -4.79 -6.87
C VAL A 20 -7.97 -5.68 -5.63
N GLY A 21 -8.40 -5.12 -4.49
CA GLY A 21 -8.36 -5.80 -3.21
C GLY A 21 -9.61 -6.64 -2.91
N ALA A 22 -10.80 -6.11 -3.19
CA ALA A 22 -12.06 -6.80 -2.90
C ALA A 22 -12.55 -7.65 -4.08
N GLU A 23 -12.59 -7.07 -5.28
CA GLU A 23 -13.07 -7.73 -6.50
C GLU A 23 -11.99 -8.58 -7.19
N GLY A 24 -10.71 -8.34 -6.88
CA GLY A 24 -9.60 -9.16 -7.38
C GLY A 24 -9.24 -8.92 -8.84
N PHE A 25 -9.62 -7.77 -9.42
CA PHE A 25 -9.19 -7.40 -10.77
C PHE A 25 -7.67 -7.29 -10.87
N SER A 26 -7.15 -7.61 -12.06
CA SER A 26 -5.76 -7.33 -12.37
C SER A 26 -5.51 -5.81 -12.39
N TYR A 27 -4.23 -5.40 -12.31
CA TYR A 27 -3.90 -3.98 -12.42
C TYR A 27 -4.21 -3.43 -13.81
N GLU A 28 -4.12 -4.28 -14.83
CA GLU A 28 -4.43 -4.01 -16.22
C GLU A 28 -5.93 -3.74 -16.40
N ASP A 29 -6.80 -4.63 -15.91
CA ASP A 29 -8.25 -4.48 -16.01
C ASP A 29 -8.73 -3.24 -15.23
N ALA A 30 -8.21 -3.04 -14.01
CA ALA A 30 -8.54 -1.86 -13.22
C ALA A 30 -8.08 -0.55 -13.91
N ALA A 31 -6.96 -0.59 -14.63
CA ALA A 31 -6.47 0.59 -15.37
C ALA A 31 -7.36 0.92 -16.56
N GLU A 32 -7.84 -0.09 -17.28
CA GLU A 32 -8.82 0.06 -18.35
C GLU A 32 -10.14 0.63 -17.83
N MET A 33 -10.70 0.06 -16.75
CA MET A 33 -11.93 0.53 -16.12
C MET A 33 -11.85 1.98 -15.64
N CYS A 34 -10.70 2.37 -15.06
CA CYS A 34 -10.47 3.73 -14.57
C CYS A 34 -9.96 4.70 -15.65
N GLY A 35 -9.76 4.25 -16.89
CA GLY A 35 -9.25 5.09 -17.98
C GLY A 35 -7.88 5.71 -17.73
N CYS A 36 -6.96 4.98 -17.07
CA CYS A 36 -5.64 5.49 -16.70
C CYS A 36 -4.52 4.49 -16.99
N ALA A 37 -3.26 4.89 -16.78
CA ALA A 37 -2.12 3.99 -16.97
C ALA A 37 -2.05 2.93 -15.85
N VAL A 38 -1.58 1.72 -16.17
CA VAL A 38 -1.36 0.63 -15.19
C VAL A 38 -0.44 1.08 -14.04
N GLY A 39 0.58 1.89 -14.34
CA GLY A 39 1.45 2.48 -13.32
C GLY A 39 0.71 3.40 -12.34
N THR A 40 -0.33 4.11 -12.80
CA THR A 40 -1.19 4.94 -11.96
C THR A 40 -1.95 4.08 -10.96
N ILE A 41 -2.59 2.99 -11.42
CA ILE A 41 -3.27 2.03 -10.54
C ILE A 41 -2.31 1.47 -9.50
N LYS A 42 -1.15 0.95 -9.91
CA LYS A 42 -0.14 0.43 -8.97
C LYS A 42 0.24 1.46 -7.90
N SER A 43 0.49 2.71 -8.31
CA SER A 43 0.84 3.79 -7.39
C SER A 43 -0.30 4.19 -6.45
N ARG A 44 -1.54 4.25 -6.95
CA ARG A 44 -2.75 4.55 -6.17
C ARG A 44 -3.01 3.44 -5.15
N THR A 45 -2.94 2.18 -5.56
CA THR A 45 -3.13 1.01 -4.68
C THR A 45 -2.11 1.01 -3.54
N ASN A 46 -0.83 1.28 -3.83
CA ASN A 46 0.18 1.38 -2.79
C ASN A 46 -0.14 2.49 -1.77
N ARG A 47 -0.43 3.71 -2.25
CA ARG A 47 -0.79 4.84 -1.38
C ARG A 47 -2.07 4.56 -0.57
N ALA A 48 -3.07 3.92 -1.17
CA ALA A 48 -4.32 3.56 -0.52
C ALA A 48 -4.10 2.53 0.60
N ARG A 49 -3.30 1.49 0.36
CA ARG A 49 -2.93 0.49 1.38
C ARG A 49 -2.18 1.13 2.54
N LYS A 50 -1.17 1.96 2.26
CA LYS A 50 -0.42 2.67 3.29
C LYS A 50 -1.34 3.58 4.13
N ARG A 51 -2.20 4.35 3.47
CA ARG A 51 -3.13 5.25 4.17
C ARG A 51 -4.13 4.48 5.03
N LEU A 52 -4.63 3.35 4.53
CA LEU A 52 -5.53 2.50 5.30
C LEU A 52 -4.83 1.88 6.52
N ALA A 53 -3.59 1.43 6.36
CA ALA A 53 -2.77 0.92 7.46
C ALA A 53 -2.54 2.00 8.53
N GLU A 54 -2.17 3.22 8.14
CA GLU A 54 -2.05 4.38 9.04
C GLU A 54 -3.34 4.64 9.83
N LEU A 55 -4.49 4.68 9.15
CA LEU A 55 -5.79 4.92 9.76
C LEU A 55 -6.23 3.81 10.72
N MET A 56 -5.80 2.59 10.43
CA MET A 56 -6.04 1.42 11.27
C MET A 56 -4.96 1.21 12.32
N GLN A 57 -3.92 2.06 12.37
CA GLN A 57 -2.77 1.92 13.25
C GLN A 57 -2.07 0.56 13.10
N LEU A 58 -2.03 0.06 11.87
CA LEU A 58 -1.33 -1.18 11.47
C LEU A 58 0.08 -0.89 10.92
N ASN A 59 0.59 0.32 11.16
CA ASN A 59 1.97 0.62 10.86
C ASN A 59 2.81 -0.02 11.96
N ASP A 60 3.19 -1.27 11.73
CA ASP A 60 4.26 -1.93 12.45
C ASP A 60 5.59 -1.23 12.07
N ASP A 61 5.84 -0.06 12.66
CA ASP A 61 7.19 0.22 13.17
C ASP A 61 7.44 -0.55 14.49
N ASP A 62 6.43 -1.31 14.96
CA ASP A 62 6.60 -2.39 15.93
C ASP A 62 7.35 -3.56 15.23
N GLU A 63 8.66 -3.57 15.47
CA GLU A 63 9.54 -4.72 15.36
C GLU A 63 9.88 -5.20 13.93
N LEU A 64 10.86 -4.52 13.32
CA LEU A 64 11.96 -5.24 12.66
C LEU A 64 12.76 -6.08 13.69
N GLU A 65 12.12 -6.84 14.59
CA GLU A 65 12.80 -7.86 15.41
C GLU A 65 13.00 -9.13 14.59
N MET A 66 13.66 -9.02 13.44
CA MET A 66 14.27 -10.17 12.75
C MET A 66 15.39 -9.72 11.80
N THR A 67 16.11 -8.64 12.10
CA THR A 67 17.36 -8.39 11.38
C THR A 67 18.41 -9.38 11.87
N ASP A 68 18.56 -10.49 11.14
CA ASP A 68 19.84 -11.22 11.11
C ASP A 68 20.97 -10.20 10.92
N PRO A 69 22.15 -10.38 11.56
CA PRO A 69 23.31 -9.52 11.36
C PRO A 69 23.60 -9.16 9.89
N ALA A 70 23.29 -10.07 8.97
CA ALA A 70 23.40 -9.86 7.52
C ALA A 70 22.48 -8.74 7.00
N THR A 71 21.25 -8.63 7.52
CA THR A 71 20.28 -7.59 7.09
C THR A 71 20.68 -6.19 7.59
N LEU A 72 21.23 -6.08 8.81
CA LEU A 72 21.74 -4.79 9.33
C LEU A 72 22.95 -4.27 8.54
N ALA A 73 23.86 -5.17 8.13
CA ALA A 73 25.04 -4.79 7.36
C ALA A 73 24.67 -4.14 6.03
N VAL A 74 23.65 -4.67 5.35
CA VAL A 74 23.16 -4.13 4.07
C VAL A 74 22.57 -2.74 4.26
N ILE A 75 21.68 -2.54 5.23
CA ILE A 75 21.02 -1.24 5.45
C ILE A 75 22.04 -0.13 5.80
N SER A 76 22.98 -0.43 6.71
CA SER A 76 24.02 0.53 7.10
C SER A 76 24.96 0.91 5.94
N GLN A 77 25.18 0.00 5.00
CA GLN A 77 25.99 0.24 3.81
C GLN A 77 25.28 1.15 2.78
N PHE A 78 23.94 1.19 2.79
CA PHE A 78 23.13 2.01 1.88
C PHE A 78 22.69 3.36 2.46
N SER A 79 22.72 3.55 3.78
CA SER A 79 22.38 4.85 4.40
C SER A 79 23.55 5.86 4.44
N ALA A 80 24.76 5.47 4.04
CA ALA A 80 25.95 6.32 4.04
C ALA A 80 26.29 6.92 2.65
N ALA A 81 25.27 7.25 1.85
CA ALA A 81 25.41 7.94 0.56
C ALA A 81 24.69 9.29 0.57
#